data_AF-A0A5A9FU23-F1
#
_entry.id   AF-A0A5A9FU23-F1
#
_cell.length_a   1.000
_cell.length_b   1.000
_cell.length_c   1.000
_cell.angle_alpha   90.00
_cell.angle_beta   90.00
_cell.angle_gamma   90.00
#
_symmetry.space_group_name_H-M   'P 1'
#
loop_
_entity.id
_entity.type
_entity.pdbx_description
1 polymer ?
#
loop_
_entity_poly.entity_id
_entity_poly.type
_entity_poly.pdbx_seq_one_letter_code
_entity_poly.pdbx_strand_id
1 'polypeptide(L)'
;MSLHAQPSVPSVPEETVRVAHAAFPRGNPYLTLRDDLGSAFVDKDFNDLYPKRGRPTYPPWRLALVTLLQFREGLSDRQAAEAVRARIDWKYLLGLDLTDAGFDHSVLTEFRGRLLAGGGPRNAS
;
A
#
# COMPACT_ATOMS: atom_id res chain seq x y z
N MET A 1 -21.17 -24.55 -6.76
CA MET A 1 -19.95 -24.26 -5.98
C MET A 1 -19.58 -22.81 -6.21
N SER A 2 -20.10 -21.90 -5.39
CA SER A 2 -19.83 -20.46 -5.54
C SER A 2 -18.51 -20.13 -4.85
N LEU A 3 -17.48 -19.84 -5.64
CA LEU A 3 -16.24 -19.24 -5.16
C LEU A 3 -16.59 -17.83 -4.65
N HIS A 4 -16.83 -17.69 -3.35
CA HIS A 4 -16.80 -16.37 -2.73
C HIS A 4 -15.38 -15.84 -2.89
N ALA A 5 -15.19 -14.90 -3.81
CA ALA A 5 -13.98 -14.10 -3.87
C ALA A 5 -13.88 -13.36 -2.54
N GLN A 6 -13.11 -13.90 -1.60
CA GLN A 6 -12.79 -13.19 -0.38
C GLN A 6 -12.13 -11.86 -0.78
N PRO A 7 -12.58 -10.72 -0.24
CA PRO A 7 -11.90 -9.47 -0.51
C PRO A 7 -10.45 -9.60 -0.05
N SER A 8 -9.53 -9.51 -1.00
CA SER A 8 -8.08 -9.62 -0.77
C SER A 8 -7.49 -8.44 -0.01
N VAL A 9 -8.28 -7.37 0.11
CA VAL A 9 -7.88 -6.12 0.76
C VAL A 9 -8.56 -6.05 2.13
N PRO A 10 -7.80 -5.85 3.23
CA PRO A 10 -8.38 -5.71 4.57
C PRO A 10 -9.27 -4.47 4.64
N SER A 11 -10.35 -4.51 5.42
CA SER A 11 -11.21 -3.35 5.68
C SER A 11 -10.43 -2.20 6.32
N VAL A 12 -10.84 -0.95 6.06
CA VAL A 12 -10.26 0.22 6.75
C VAL A 12 -10.76 0.22 8.21
N PRO A 13 -9.89 0.42 9.22
CA PRO A 13 -10.32 0.52 10.61
C PRO A 13 -11.37 1.61 10.83
N GLU A 14 -12.38 1.36 11.67
CA GLU A 14 -13.53 2.25 11.87
C GLU A 14 -13.13 3.67 12.29
N GLU A 15 -12.10 3.78 13.13
CA GLU A 15 -11.59 5.07 13.59
C GLU A 15 -10.95 5.87 12.44
N THR A 16 -10.17 5.19 11.58
CA THR A 16 -9.61 5.80 10.37
C THR A 16 -10.72 6.25 9.42
N VAL A 17 -11.78 5.45 9.27
CA VAL A 17 -12.96 5.83 8.47
C VAL A 17 -13.59 7.11 9.00
N ARG A 18 -13.92 7.14 10.30
CA ARG A 18 -14.56 8.29 10.96
C ARG A 18 -13.73 9.56 10.79
N VAL A 19 -12.42 9.50 11.06
CA VAL A 19 -11.55 10.67 10.99
C VAL A 19 -11.31 11.12 9.54
N ALA A 20 -11.18 10.19 8.59
CA ALA A 20 -11.00 10.54 7.18
C ALA A 20 -12.21 11.27 6.60
N HIS A 21 -13.43 10.78 6.85
CA HIS A 21 -14.64 11.47 6.37
C HIS A 21 -14.87 12.81 7.08
N ALA A 22 -14.48 12.93 8.35
CA ALA A 22 -14.51 14.22 9.06
C ALA A 22 -13.47 15.22 8.52
N ALA A 23 -12.28 14.75 8.15
CA ALA A 23 -11.22 15.59 7.58
C ALA A 23 -11.51 16.02 6.13
N PHE A 24 -12.26 15.21 5.37
CA PHE A 24 -12.61 15.46 3.97
C PHE A 24 -14.12 15.44 3.73
N PRO A 25 -14.89 16.38 4.32
CA PRO A 25 -16.35 16.39 4.22
C PRO A 25 -16.88 16.63 2.79
N ARG A 26 -16.02 17.16 1.90
CA ARG A 26 -16.33 17.38 0.48
C ARG A 26 -15.77 16.29 -0.44
N GLY A 27 -15.24 15.21 0.13
CA GLY A 27 -14.55 14.14 -0.58
C GLY A 27 -13.06 14.38 -0.75
N ASN A 28 -12.34 13.30 -1.07
CA ASN A 28 -10.92 13.28 -1.36
C ASN A 28 -10.65 12.18 -2.42
N PRO A 29 -9.85 12.45 -3.46
CA PRO A 29 -9.59 11.48 -4.52
C PRO A 29 -9.05 10.13 -4.04
N TYR A 30 -8.32 10.08 -2.92
CA TYR A 30 -7.78 8.85 -2.34
C TYR A 30 -8.80 8.07 -1.51
N LEU A 31 -9.77 8.76 -0.90
CA LEU A 31 -10.92 8.08 -0.28
C LEU A 31 -11.77 7.43 -1.37
N THR A 32 -12.10 8.16 -2.43
CA THR A 32 -12.83 7.61 -3.59
C THR A 32 -12.05 6.48 -4.24
N LEU A 33 -10.75 6.66 -4.47
CA LEU A 33 -9.91 5.61 -5.04
C LEU A 33 -9.94 4.35 -4.19
N ARG A 34 -9.93 4.46 -2.86
CA ARG A 34 -10.00 3.32 -1.94
C ARG A 34 -11.34 2.58 -2.03
N ASP A 35 -12.43 3.34 -2.06
CA ASP A 35 -13.78 2.80 -2.14
C ASP A 35 -14.00 2.08 -3.49
N ASP A 36 -13.44 2.64 -4.56
CA ASP A 36 -13.49 2.08 -5.91
C ASP A 36 -12.48 0.95 -6.13
N LEU A 37 -11.40 0.87 -5.33
CA LEU A 37 -10.30 -0.11 -5.50
C LEU A 37 -10.70 -1.56 -5.23
N GLY A 38 -11.97 -1.83 -4.86
CA GLY A 38 -12.46 -3.14 -4.45
C GLY A 38 -11.92 -4.31 -5.29
N SER A 39 -11.30 -5.29 -4.61
CA SER A 39 -10.64 -6.52 -5.13
C SER A 39 -9.51 -6.37 -6.16
N ALA A 40 -9.28 -5.17 -6.73
CA ALA A 40 -8.33 -4.97 -7.83
C ALA A 40 -6.85 -5.17 -7.43
N PHE A 41 -6.54 -5.13 -6.13
CA PHE A 41 -5.22 -5.45 -5.60
C PHE A 41 -5.31 -6.74 -4.78
N VAL A 42 -4.83 -7.84 -5.37
CA VAL A 42 -4.68 -9.10 -4.67
C VAL A 42 -3.21 -9.24 -4.30
N ASP A 43 -2.93 -9.55 -3.03
CA ASP A 43 -1.59 -9.88 -2.53
C ASP A 43 -0.85 -10.92 -3.41
N LYS A 44 -1.61 -11.76 -4.14
CA LYS A 44 -1.09 -12.75 -5.07
C LYS A 44 -0.23 -12.17 -6.18
N ASP A 45 -0.56 -10.99 -6.72
CA ASP A 45 0.19 -10.39 -7.84
C ASP A 45 1.61 -9.97 -7.41
N PHE A 46 1.83 -9.81 -6.10
CA PHE A 46 3.11 -9.41 -5.53
C PHE A 46 3.82 -10.53 -4.76
N ASN A 47 3.20 -11.73 -4.64
CA ASN A 47 3.84 -12.87 -3.98
C ASN A 47 5.11 -13.33 -4.70
N ASP A 48 5.14 -13.24 -6.03
CA ASP A 48 6.28 -13.69 -6.84
C ASP A 48 7.51 -12.76 -6.70
N LEU A 49 7.29 -11.50 -6.26
CA LEU A 49 8.37 -10.54 -5.98
C LEU A 49 9.07 -10.79 -4.64
N TYR A 50 8.44 -11.57 -3.75
CA TYR A 50 8.93 -11.81 -2.40
C TYR A 50 8.91 -13.30 -2.03
N PRO A 51 10.05 -14.01 -2.13
CA PRO A 51 10.15 -15.35 -1.57
C PRO A 51 9.81 -15.34 -0.07
N LYS A 52 9.38 -16.49 0.48
CA LYS A 52 8.94 -16.62 1.89
C LYS A 52 9.95 -16.07 2.92
N ARG A 53 11.23 -15.96 2.54
CA ARG A 53 12.32 -15.35 3.32
C ARG A 53 12.69 -14.02 2.65
N GLY A 54 12.53 -12.91 3.38
CA GLY A 54 12.77 -11.55 2.86
C GLY A 54 11.51 -10.74 2.50
N ARG A 55 10.34 -11.15 3.00
CA ARG A 55 9.11 -10.35 2.93
C ARG A 55 9.31 -9.03 3.72
N PRO A 56 8.85 -7.89 3.19
CA PRO A 56 8.93 -6.65 3.93
C PRO A 56 7.99 -6.73 5.14
N THR A 57 8.31 -5.99 6.20
CA THR A 57 7.41 -5.80 7.36
C THR A 57 6.06 -5.20 6.93
N TYR A 58 6.05 -4.51 5.79
CA TYR A 58 4.86 -3.93 5.19
C TYR A 58 4.37 -4.77 3.99
N PRO A 59 3.06 -5.01 3.84
CA PRO A 59 2.53 -5.80 2.73
C PRO A 59 2.97 -5.26 1.35
N PRO A 60 3.46 -6.11 0.43
CA PRO A 60 3.94 -5.67 -0.89
C PRO A 60 2.93 -4.86 -1.71
N TRP A 61 1.64 -5.20 -1.67
CA TRP A 61 0.59 -4.42 -2.35
C TRP A 61 0.49 -2.98 -1.83
N ARG A 62 0.70 -2.77 -0.53
CA ARG A 62 0.73 -1.41 0.05
C ARG A 62 1.95 -0.65 -0.43
N LEU A 63 3.11 -1.29 -0.50
CA LEU A 63 4.34 -0.66 -1.02
C LEU A 63 4.20 -0.31 -2.52
N ALA A 64 3.51 -1.14 -3.30
CA ALA A 64 3.19 -0.85 -4.69
C ALA A 64 2.29 0.39 -4.82
N LEU A 65 1.23 0.45 -4.01
CA LEU A 65 0.32 1.59 -4.00
C LEU A 65 1.02 2.87 -3.53
N VAL A 66 1.84 2.79 -2.47
CA VAL A 66 2.67 3.91 -2.02
C VAL A 66 3.61 4.38 -3.13
N THR A 67 4.22 3.47 -3.88
CA THR A 67 5.09 3.82 -5.01
C THR A 67 4.32 4.58 -6.12
N LEU A 68 3.07 4.18 -6.40
CA LEU A 68 2.20 4.88 -7.35
C LEU A 68 1.83 6.28 -6.88
N LEU A 69 1.44 6.42 -5.61
CA LEU A 69 1.11 7.73 -5.01
C LEU A 69 2.33 8.63 -4.93
N GLN A 70 3.48 8.07 -4.56
CA GLN A 70 4.77 8.74 -4.57
C GLN A 70 5.07 9.34 -5.94
N PHE A 71 4.91 8.56 -7.01
CA PHE A 71 5.13 9.03 -8.38
C PHE A 71 4.11 10.12 -8.77
N ARG A 72 2.81 9.90 -8.49
CA ARG A 72 1.73 10.85 -8.77
C ARG A 72 1.97 12.22 -8.11
N GLU A 73 2.45 12.21 -6.88
CA GLU A 73 2.67 13.42 -6.08
C GLU A 73 4.10 13.98 -6.19
N GLY A 74 5.00 13.33 -6.93
CA GLY A 74 6.40 13.77 -7.07
C GLY A 74 7.21 13.70 -5.78
N LEU A 75 6.92 12.73 -4.90
CA LEU A 75 7.56 12.60 -3.59
C LEU A 75 8.86 11.79 -3.64
N SER A 76 9.83 12.15 -2.81
CA SER A 76 10.97 11.28 -2.47
C SER A 76 10.53 10.10 -1.58
N ASP A 77 11.35 9.04 -1.48
CA ASP A 77 11.04 7.87 -0.63
C ASP A 77 10.79 8.27 0.84
N ARG A 78 11.55 9.26 1.33
CA ARG A 78 11.38 9.81 2.69
C ARG A 78 10.06 10.54 2.84
N GLN A 79 9.69 11.37 1.87
CA GLN A 79 8.41 12.08 1.89
C GLN A 79 7.23 11.11 1.75
N ALA A 80 7.36 10.05 0.96
CA ALA A 80 6.34 9.02 0.86
C ALA A 80 6.18 8.23 2.17
N ALA A 81 7.28 7.84 2.82
CA ALA A 81 7.23 7.19 4.13
C ALA A 81 6.59 8.10 5.20
N GLU A 82 6.93 9.40 5.19
CA GLU A 82 6.32 10.38 6.09
C GLU A 82 4.83 10.61 5.76
N ALA A 83 4.45 10.59 4.48
CA ALA A 83 3.05 10.69 4.06
C ALA A 83 2.21 9.51 4.60
N VAL A 84 2.75 8.28 4.57
CA VAL A 84 2.09 7.10 5.19
C VAL A 84 1.87 7.31 6.68
N ARG A 85 2.86 7.88 7.38
CA ARG A 85 2.79 8.13 8.82
C ARG A 85 1.81 9.24 9.19
N ALA A 86 1.86 10.36 8.47
CA ALA A 86 1.24 11.61 8.92
C ALA A 86 -0.13 11.89 8.30
N ARG A 87 -0.41 11.36 7.11
CA ARG A 87 -1.59 11.78 6.33
C ARG A 87 -2.75 10.81 6.42
N ILE A 88 -3.91 11.36 6.79
CA ILE A 88 -5.15 10.60 6.96
C ILE A 88 -5.69 10.01 5.65
N ASP A 89 -5.53 10.71 4.52
CA ASP A 89 -5.94 10.21 3.20
C ASP A 89 -5.12 8.98 2.77
N TRP A 90 -3.82 8.97 3.04
CA TRP A 90 -2.95 7.82 2.79
C TRP A 90 -3.26 6.64 3.73
N LYS A 91 -3.48 6.89 5.03
CA LYS A 91 -3.89 5.84 5.98
C LYS A 91 -5.22 5.20 5.60
N TYR A 92 -6.19 5.99 5.14
CA TYR A 92 -7.46 5.47 4.66
C TYR A 92 -7.27 4.58 3.42
N LEU A 93 -6.54 5.08 2.41
CA LEU A 93 -6.29 4.35 1.18
C LEU A 93 -5.53 3.03 1.38
N LEU A 94 -4.61 3.00 2.34
CA LEU A 94 -3.81 1.80 2.66
C LEU A 94 -4.51 0.88 3.68
N GLY A 95 -5.66 1.30 4.24
CA GLY A 95 -6.37 0.57 5.28
C GLY A 95 -5.53 0.39 6.55
N LEU A 96 -4.98 1.49 7.07
CA LEU A 96 -4.12 1.52 8.24
C LEU A 96 -4.83 2.13 9.44
N ASP A 97 -4.37 1.74 10.62
CA ASP A 97 -4.72 2.43 11.86
C ASP A 97 -4.13 3.85 11.89
N LEU A 98 -4.82 4.75 12.59
CA LEU A 98 -4.32 6.10 12.82
C LEU A 98 -2.97 6.12 13.53
N THR A 99 -2.74 5.13 14.40
CA THR A 99 -1.51 4.96 15.18
C THR A 99 -0.42 4.18 14.44
N ASP A 100 -0.69 3.69 13.23
CA ASP A 100 0.32 2.99 12.43
C ASP A 100 1.55 3.90 12.20
N ALA A 101 2.73 3.42 12.60
CA ALA A 101 3.96 4.19 12.59
C ALA A 101 4.60 4.32 11.19
N GLY A 102 4.02 3.65 10.18
CA GLY A 102 4.56 3.52 8.84
C GLY A 102 5.73 2.56 8.78
N PHE A 103 6.64 2.82 7.83
CA PHE A 103 7.87 2.07 7.63
C PHE A 103 9.04 3.03 7.42
N ASP A 104 10.27 2.53 7.57
CA ASP A 104 11.44 3.32 7.19
C ASP A 104 11.57 3.43 5.67
N HIS A 105 11.95 4.60 5.17
CA HIS A 105 12.10 4.89 3.74
C HIS A 105 12.95 3.87 2.96
N SER A 106 13.92 3.22 3.60
CA SER A 106 14.74 2.17 2.99
C SER A 106 13.91 0.99 2.45
N VAL A 107 12.75 0.71 3.06
CA VAL A 107 11.82 -0.33 2.61
C VAL A 107 11.28 -0.02 1.21
N LEU A 108 10.98 1.25 0.90
CA LEU A 108 10.56 1.66 -0.45
C LEU A 108 11.71 1.61 -1.44
N THR A 109 12.91 2.04 -1.02
CA THR A 109 14.10 1.97 -1.86
C THR A 109 14.39 0.53 -2.27
N GLU A 110 14.33 -0.42 -1.32
CA GLU A 110 14.52 -1.85 -1.58
C GLU A 110 13.40 -2.41 -2.49
N PHE A 111 12.14 -2.07 -2.21
CA PHE A 111 10.99 -2.49 -3.00
C PHE A 111 11.13 -2.07 -4.48
N ARG A 112 11.48 -0.80 -4.73
CA ARG A 112 11.70 -0.30 -6.10
C ARG A 112 12.90 -0.95 -6.77
N GLY A 113 13.99 -1.18 -6.04
CA GLY A 113 15.15 -1.92 -6.55
C GLY A 113 14.78 -3.32 -7.05
N ARG A 114 13.91 -4.03 -6.32
CA ARG A 114 13.42 -5.36 -6.70
C ARG A 114 12.48 -5.33 -7.90
N LEU A 115 11.59 -4.33 -7.99
CA LEU A 115 10.72 -4.14 -9.14
C LEU A 115 11.53 -3.92 -10.43
N LEU A 116 12.54 -3.05 -10.38
CA LEU A 116 13.40 -2.77 -11.53
C LEU A 116 14.28 -3.96 -11.93
N ALA A 117 14.67 -4.80 -10.96
CA ALA A 117 15.43 -6.02 -11.22
C ALA A 117 14.59 -7.16 -11.86
N GLY A 118 13.27 -7.00 -11.95
CA GLY A 118 12.38 -7.96 -12.61
C GLY A 118 11.92 -9.15 -11.76
N GLY A 119 12.09 -9.11 -10.44
CA GLY A 119 11.57 -10.13 -9.51
C GLY A 119 12.40 -11.43 -9.44
N GLY A 120 13.11 -11.63 -8.33
CA GLY A 120 13.76 -12.90 -7.96
C GLY A 120 15.13 -13.18 -8.62
N PRO A 121 15.98 -14.01 -7.99
CA PRO A 121 17.31 -14.33 -8.51
C PRO A 121 17.17 -14.99 -9.89
N ARG A 122 17.91 -14.47 -10.87
CA ARG A 122 18.14 -15.15 -12.14
C ARG A 122 18.75 -16.51 -11.83
N ASN A 123 18.03 -17.58 -12.16
CA ASN A 123 18.55 -18.94 -12.15
C ASN A 123 19.84 -18.92 -12.97
N ALA A 124 20.98 -19.18 -12.32
CA ALA A 124 22.24 -19.39 -13.00
C ALA A 124 22.11 -20.70 -13.78
N SER A 125 22.34 -20.61 -15.10
CA SER A 125 22.51 -21.74 -16.02
C SER A 125 23.69 -22.61 -15.63
#